data_AF-A0A432DLA9-F1
#
_entry.id   AF-A0A432DLA9-F1
#
_cell.length_a   1.000
_cell.length_b   1.000
_cell.length_c   1.000
_cell.angle_alpha   90.00
_cell.angle_beta   90.00
_cell.angle_gamma   90.00
#
_symmetry.space_group_name_H-M   'P 1'
#
loop_
_entity.id
_entity.type
_entity.pdbx_description
1 polymer ?
#
loop_
_entity_poly.entity_id
_entity_poly.type
_entity_poly.pdbx_seq_one_letter_code
_entity_poly.pdbx_strand_id
1 'polypeptide(L)'
;MRTFSIFTLPAGLTDRDRLNRKHMLARMGLAWLAMMQVMMFAFPGYLRSQEMSADNLQLLDQAIFIMNWISLVLTVPVVLYCAWPVWGGALLRVAQGRVSMDVPVALGIVAAFIPSAYATWGGTGEVYFDSVTMFVAFLLTARYLELCARQAVGTGAAHALIEQFRVSVSRRADQLAFWFVVIQLALAFLVGAVWYVYAPQHAIAVMVALLVMSCPCAMAMAVPTAVAAAHATLSARPASTDLDVVRLTQATGKVSRQNLYASVIWHLLMTPLAAMGLIAPWLAAISMLLSSLAVAANSWRLFRRQTRVAPTAWRGAPAQG
;
A
#
# COMPACT_ATOMS: atom_id res chain seq x y z
N MET A 1 10.77 -29.59 -11.14
CA MET A 1 10.14 -28.26 -11.38
C MET A 1 10.96 -27.22 -10.62
N ARG A 2 11.65 -26.29 -11.28
CA ARG A 2 12.28 -25.17 -10.56
C ARG A 2 11.16 -24.29 -10.02
N THR A 3 11.08 -24.16 -8.70
CA THR A 3 10.18 -23.22 -8.02
C THR A 3 10.61 -21.82 -8.38
N PHE A 4 9.95 -21.23 -9.38
CA PHE A 4 10.13 -19.82 -9.71
C PHE A 4 9.55 -18.99 -8.56
N SER A 5 10.44 -18.33 -7.83
CA SER A 5 10.08 -17.34 -6.83
C SER A 5 10.31 -15.96 -7.43
N ILE A 6 9.34 -15.05 -7.33
CA ILE A 6 9.50 -13.63 -7.70
C ILE A 6 10.62 -12.94 -6.87
N PHE A 7 11.04 -13.59 -5.79
CA PHE A 7 12.14 -13.13 -4.95
C PHE A 7 13.52 -13.55 -5.46
N THR A 8 13.62 -14.43 -6.46
CA THR A 8 14.92 -14.70 -7.09
C THR A 8 15.42 -13.45 -7.82
N LEU A 9 16.74 -13.27 -7.84
CA LEU A 9 17.40 -12.22 -8.61
C LEU A 9 17.59 -12.71 -10.04
N PRO A 10 16.94 -12.08 -11.05
CA PRO A 10 17.20 -12.40 -12.45
C PRO A 10 18.67 -12.21 -12.81
N ALA A 11 19.22 -13.15 -13.58
CA ALA A 11 20.63 -13.13 -13.96
C ALA A 11 21.01 -11.91 -14.82
N GLY A 12 20.07 -11.38 -15.62
CA GLY A 12 20.29 -10.25 -16.53
C GLY A 12 20.10 -8.84 -15.94
N LEU A 13 19.90 -8.69 -14.62
CA LEU A 13 19.76 -7.37 -14.00
C LEU A 13 21.09 -6.60 -13.98
N THR A 14 21.03 -5.32 -14.37
CA THR A 14 22.14 -4.37 -14.26
C THR A 14 22.54 -4.15 -12.79
N ASP A 15 23.79 -3.76 -12.52
CA ASP A 15 24.25 -3.50 -11.15
C ASP A 15 23.46 -2.39 -10.45
N ARG A 16 23.03 -1.37 -11.21
CA ARG A 16 22.16 -0.29 -10.71
C ARG A 16 20.80 -0.84 -10.25
N ASP A 17 20.19 -1.75 -11.00
CA ASP A 17 18.90 -2.35 -10.63
C ASP A 17 19.00 -3.27 -9.42
N ARG A 18 20.12 -4.00 -9.30
CA ARG A 18 20.43 -4.82 -8.12
C ARG A 18 20.59 -3.95 -6.87
N LEU A 19 21.31 -2.83 -6.99
CA LEU A 19 21.48 -1.88 -5.90
C LEU A 19 20.16 -1.24 -5.49
N ASN A 20 19.34 -0.81 -6.46
CA ASN A 20 17.99 -0.28 -6.21
C ASN A 20 17.12 -1.26 -5.42
N ARG A 21 17.14 -2.56 -5.78
CA ARG A 21 16.40 -3.60 -5.04
C ARG A 21 16.88 -3.75 -3.60
N LYS A 22 18.20 -3.76 -3.37
CA LYS A 22 18.78 -3.81 -2.01
C LYS A 22 18.37 -2.61 -1.16
N HIS A 23 18.45 -1.40 -1.73
CA HIS A 23 18.05 -0.18 -1.02
C HIS A 23 16.55 -0.18 -0.70
N MET A 24 15.69 -0.64 -1.62
CA MET A 24 14.26 -0.78 -1.34
C MET A 24 13.98 -1.79 -0.22
N LEU A 25 14.67 -2.94 -0.22
CA LEU A 25 14.53 -3.94 0.83
C LEU A 25 14.96 -3.38 2.19
N ALA A 26 16.08 -2.64 2.25
CA ALA A 26 16.58 -2.02 3.48
C ALA A 26 15.60 -0.97 4.02
N ARG A 27 15.06 -0.09 3.16
CA ARG A 27 14.03 0.90 3.55
C ARG A 27 12.76 0.22 4.08
N MET A 28 12.31 -0.83 3.40
CA MET A 28 11.14 -1.60 3.83
C MET A 28 11.39 -2.28 5.18
N GLY A 29 12.52 -2.96 5.36
CA GLY A 29 12.88 -3.61 6.62
C GLY A 29 12.94 -2.62 7.78
N LEU A 30 13.60 -1.47 7.59
CA LEU A 30 13.65 -0.41 8.60
C LEU A 30 12.27 0.15 8.93
N ALA A 31 11.42 0.39 7.92
CA ALA A 31 10.06 0.89 8.13
C ALA A 31 9.20 -0.09 8.96
N TRP A 32 9.30 -1.39 8.70
CA TRP A 32 8.58 -2.41 9.47
C TRP A 32 9.07 -2.52 10.91
N LEU A 33 10.40 -2.48 11.13
CA LEU A 33 10.95 -2.49 12.48
C LEU A 33 10.50 -1.26 13.27
N ALA A 34 10.58 -0.07 12.66
CA ALA A 34 10.11 1.16 13.29
C ALA A 34 8.60 1.12 13.56
N MET A 35 7.78 0.64 12.62
CA MET A 35 6.33 0.48 12.81
C MET A 35 6.02 -0.38 14.04
N MET A 36 6.68 -1.53 14.20
CA MET A 36 6.45 -2.41 15.36
C MET A 36 6.77 -1.71 16.69
N GLN A 37 7.90 -1.01 16.75
CA GLN A 37 8.32 -0.31 17.97
C GLN A 37 7.41 0.89 18.28
N VAL A 38 7.09 1.71 17.28
CA VAL A 38 6.23 2.89 17.47
C VAL A 38 4.81 2.48 17.87
N MET A 39 4.24 1.42 17.29
CA MET A 39 2.95 0.90 17.73
C MET A 39 2.97 0.41 19.19
N MET A 40 4.07 -0.23 19.62
CA MET A 40 4.23 -0.63 21.01
C MET A 40 4.27 0.58 21.95
N PHE A 41 4.96 1.65 21.56
CA PHE A 41 5.08 2.88 22.34
C PHE A 41 3.83 3.77 22.29
N ALA A 42 2.96 3.62 21.29
CA ALA A 42 1.67 4.31 21.22
C ALA A 42 0.62 3.71 22.19
N PHE A 43 0.83 2.48 22.67
CA PHE A 43 -0.14 1.74 23.50
C PHE A 43 -0.59 2.48 24.78
N PRO A 44 0.28 3.14 25.57
CA PRO A 44 -0.13 3.90 26.74
C PRO A 44 -1.11 5.04 26.41
N GLY A 45 -0.97 5.67 25.25
CA GLY A 45 -1.89 6.70 24.78
C GLY A 45 -3.31 6.18 24.54
N TYR A 46 -3.43 4.93 24.06
CA TYR A 46 -4.72 4.26 23.85
C TYR A 46 -5.37 3.78 25.15
N LEU A 47 -4.59 3.52 26.20
CA LEU A 47 -5.10 3.10 27.51
C LEU A 47 -5.59 4.26 28.38
N ARG A 48 -5.27 5.50 28.01
CA ARG A 48 -5.68 6.69 28.77
C ARG A 48 -7.20 6.83 28.72
N SER A 49 -7.87 6.55 29.84
CA SER A 49 -9.30 6.79 30.03
C SER A 49 -9.53 7.80 31.15
N GLN A 50 -10.65 8.54 31.10
CA GLN A 50 -10.98 9.54 32.12
C GLN A 50 -11.37 8.93 33.48
N GLU A 51 -11.53 7.60 33.57
CA GLU A 51 -11.99 6.90 34.77
C GLU A 51 -10.85 6.42 35.70
N MET A 52 -9.59 6.72 35.39
CA MET A 52 -8.44 6.32 36.21
C MET A 52 -8.23 7.21 37.45
N SER A 53 -7.66 6.64 38.52
CA SER A 53 -7.24 7.40 39.70
C SER A 53 -6.14 8.41 39.37
N ALA A 54 -6.09 9.52 40.11
CA ALA A 54 -5.18 10.64 39.85
C ALA A 54 -3.70 10.23 39.83
N ASP A 55 -3.26 9.36 40.75
CA ASP A 55 -1.89 8.86 40.80
C ASP A 55 -1.52 8.00 39.57
N ASN A 56 -2.46 7.17 39.10
CA ASN A 56 -2.26 6.34 37.92
C ASN A 56 -2.25 7.18 36.63
N LEU A 57 -3.04 8.26 36.57
CA LEU A 57 -3.04 9.21 35.46
C LEU A 57 -1.72 9.95 35.34
N GLN A 58 -1.12 10.38 36.46
CA GLN A 58 0.15 11.10 36.45
C GLN A 58 1.31 10.21 35.96
N LEU A 59 1.38 8.96 36.42
CA LEU A 59 2.35 7.98 35.94
C LEU A 59 2.16 7.68 34.45
N LEU A 60 0.91 7.55 34.00
CA LEU A 60 0.59 7.29 32.60
C LEU A 60 0.95 8.50 31.71
N ASP A 61 0.69 9.72 32.15
CA ASP A 61 1.04 10.94 31.40
C ASP A 61 2.56 11.12 31.28
N GLN A 62 3.32 10.82 32.33
CA GLN A 62 4.79 10.79 32.26
C GLN A 62 5.29 9.72 31.29
N ALA A 63 4.71 8.52 31.33
CA ALA A 63 5.03 7.45 30.38
C ALA A 63 4.71 7.88 28.94
N ILE A 64 3.52 8.42 28.68
CA ILE A 64 3.11 8.90 27.35
C ILE A 64 4.09 9.96 26.83
N PHE A 65 4.50 10.92 27.66
CA PHE A 65 5.45 11.95 27.24
C PHE A 65 6.79 11.34 26.77
N ILE A 66 7.38 10.43 27.56
CA ILE A 66 8.64 9.77 27.21
C ILE A 66 8.48 8.91 25.96
N MET A 67 7.38 8.15 25.87
CA MET A 67 7.11 7.27 24.72
C MET A 67 6.85 8.05 23.43
N ASN A 68 6.27 9.26 23.51
CA ASN A 68 6.10 10.16 22.36
C ASN A 68 7.45 10.65 21.84
N TRP A 69 8.39 11.00 22.71
CA TRP A 69 9.75 11.38 22.30
C TRP A 69 10.49 10.22 21.62
N ILE A 70 10.40 9.02 22.17
CA ILE A 70 10.99 7.81 21.56
C ILE A 70 10.34 7.56 20.18
N SER A 71 9.01 7.67 20.11
CA SER A 71 8.26 7.48 18.86
C SER A 71 8.63 8.51 17.80
N LEU A 72 8.84 9.78 18.19
CA LEU A 72 9.33 10.83 17.30
C LEU A 72 10.71 10.46 16.72
N VAL A 73 11.67 10.11 17.59
CA VAL A 73 13.03 9.73 17.17
C VAL A 73 13.02 8.55 16.21
N LEU A 74 12.19 7.53 16.46
CA LEU A 74 12.05 6.37 15.58
C LEU A 74 11.34 6.69 14.27
N THR A 75 10.43 7.66 14.25
CA THR A 75 9.66 8.04 13.05
C THR A 75 10.45 8.93 12.10
N VAL A 76 11.36 9.76 12.60
CA VAL A 76 12.23 10.62 11.78
C VAL A 76 12.95 9.86 10.65
N PRO A 77 13.68 8.75 10.88
CA PRO A 77 14.33 8.01 9.79
C PRO A 77 13.32 7.36 8.84
N VAL A 78 12.12 7.01 9.32
CA VAL A 78 11.05 6.49 8.44
C VAL A 78 10.57 7.56 7.47
N VAL A 79 10.32 8.77 7.97
CA VAL A 79 9.85 9.90 7.16
C VAL A 79 10.93 10.40 6.22
N LEU A 80 12.19 10.54 6.68
CA LEU A 80 13.26 11.12 5.87
C LEU A 80 13.89 10.11 4.89
N TYR A 81 14.18 8.88 5.35
CA TYR A 81 14.91 7.89 4.55
C TYR A 81 13.99 6.85 3.90
N CYS A 82 13.06 6.26 4.65
CA CYS A 82 12.19 5.20 4.12
C CYS A 82 11.19 5.76 3.11
N ALA A 83 10.56 6.90 3.40
CA ALA A 83 9.59 7.55 2.50
C ALA A 83 10.22 8.32 1.33
N TRP A 84 11.55 8.30 1.16
CA TRP A 84 12.25 8.92 0.01
C TRP A 84 11.63 8.63 -1.38
N PRO A 85 11.23 7.39 -1.71
CA PRO A 85 10.59 7.09 -2.99
C PRO A 85 9.26 7.84 -3.22
N VAL A 86 8.58 8.21 -2.13
CA VAL A 86 7.34 9.00 -2.16
C VAL A 86 7.67 10.46 -2.43
N TRP A 87 8.63 11.04 -1.70
CA TRP A 87 9.05 12.44 -1.88
C TRP A 87 9.55 12.69 -3.30
N GLY A 88 10.45 11.83 -3.80
CA GLY A 88 10.97 11.94 -5.16
C GLY A 88 9.87 11.81 -6.20
N GLY A 89 8.94 10.86 -6.03
CA GLY A 89 7.81 10.66 -6.93
C GLY A 89 6.83 11.85 -6.96
N ALA A 90 6.53 12.42 -5.79
CA ALA A 90 5.67 13.58 -5.66
C ALA A 90 6.30 14.83 -6.31
N LEU A 91 7.54 15.18 -5.95
CA LEU A 91 8.22 16.39 -6.42
C LEU A 91 8.39 16.39 -7.95
N LEU A 92 8.90 15.30 -8.52
CA LEU A 92 9.12 15.19 -9.97
C LEU A 92 7.82 15.30 -10.77
N ARG A 93 6.73 14.68 -10.30
CA ARG A 93 5.47 14.64 -11.05
C ARG A 93 4.65 15.93 -10.90
N VAL A 94 4.71 16.57 -9.73
CA VAL A 94 4.18 17.92 -9.54
C VAL A 94 4.89 18.91 -10.46
N ALA A 95 6.22 18.86 -10.53
CA ALA A 95 7.00 19.70 -11.45
C ALA A 95 6.64 19.46 -12.93
N GLN A 96 6.14 18.27 -13.27
CA GLN A 96 5.69 17.92 -14.62
C GLN A 96 4.19 18.19 -14.87
N GLY A 97 3.46 18.77 -13.91
CA GLY A 97 2.02 19.00 -14.02
C GLY A 97 1.18 17.72 -14.10
N ARG A 98 1.71 16.58 -13.63
CA ARG A 98 1.04 15.26 -13.71
C ARG A 98 0.47 14.86 -12.35
N VAL A 99 -0.76 14.39 -12.37
CA VAL A 99 -1.43 13.82 -11.20
C VAL A 99 -0.78 12.47 -10.83
N SER A 100 -0.41 12.30 -9.56
CA SER A 100 0.19 11.08 -9.04
C SER A 100 -0.36 10.76 -7.66
N MET A 101 -0.53 9.47 -7.38
CA MET A 101 -0.84 8.97 -6.04
C MET A 101 0.20 9.39 -4.99
N ASP A 102 1.44 9.70 -5.39
CA ASP A 102 2.52 10.02 -4.47
C ASP A 102 2.31 11.36 -3.75
N VAL A 103 1.57 12.28 -4.39
CA VAL A 103 1.30 13.63 -3.88
C VAL A 103 0.39 13.62 -2.64
N PRO A 104 -0.84 13.09 -2.69
CA PRO A 104 -1.70 13.07 -1.52
C PRO A 104 -1.12 12.20 -0.41
N VAL A 105 -0.35 11.17 -0.77
CA VAL A 105 0.36 10.32 0.19
C VAL A 105 1.46 11.09 0.92
N ALA A 106 2.31 11.82 0.19
CA ALA A 106 3.32 12.70 0.78
C ALA A 106 2.67 13.74 1.70
N LEU A 107 1.58 14.35 1.26
CA LEU A 107 0.83 15.32 2.05
C LEU A 107 0.26 14.71 3.33
N GLY A 108 -0.28 13.48 3.28
CA GLY A 108 -0.76 12.76 4.46
C GLY A 108 0.35 12.47 5.47
N ILE A 109 1.54 12.07 4.99
CA ILE A 109 2.72 11.87 5.87
C ILE A 109 3.09 13.18 6.57
N VAL A 110 3.16 14.30 5.83
CA VAL A 110 3.47 15.62 6.42
C VAL A 110 2.39 16.06 7.40
N ALA A 111 1.12 15.93 7.02
CA ALA A 111 -0.03 16.36 7.80
C ALA A 111 -0.21 15.57 9.10
N ALA A 112 0.24 14.32 9.16
CA ALA A 112 0.26 13.55 10.40
C ALA A 112 1.56 13.79 11.20
N PHE A 113 2.71 13.89 10.53
CA PHE A 113 4.01 14.01 11.20
C PHE A 113 4.24 15.37 11.86
N ILE A 114 3.95 16.49 11.17
CA ILE A 114 4.25 17.83 11.70
C ILE A 114 3.43 18.15 12.96
N PRO A 115 2.09 17.98 12.99
CA PRO A 115 1.32 18.21 14.20
C PRO A 115 1.72 17.28 15.35
N SER A 116 2.03 16.02 15.05
CA SER A 116 2.52 15.05 16.05
C SER A 116 3.86 15.46 16.66
N ALA A 117 4.79 15.98 15.84
CA ALA A 117 6.06 16.52 16.32
C ALA A 117 5.86 17.76 17.17
N TYR A 118 4.95 18.66 16.78
CA TYR A 118 4.60 19.84 17.54
C TYR A 118 3.95 19.48 18.90
N ALA A 119 3.00 18.54 18.91
CA ALA A 119 2.35 18.04 20.13
C ALA A 119 3.34 17.38 21.09
N THR A 120 4.30 16.62 20.56
CA THR A 120 5.38 16.01 21.35
C THR A 120 6.26 17.07 22.01
N TRP A 121 6.59 18.14 21.29
CA TRP A 121 7.39 19.23 21.81
C TRP A 121 6.64 20.05 22.87
N GLY A 122 5.36 20.34 22.61
CA GLY A 122 4.49 21.09 23.52
C GLY A 122 3.98 20.29 24.72
N GLY A 123 4.25 18.98 24.78
CA GLY A 123 3.75 18.08 25.82
C GLY A 123 2.22 17.99 25.89
N THR A 124 1.52 18.48 24.87
CA THR A 124 0.06 18.65 24.86
C THR A 124 -0.48 18.28 23.47
N GLY A 125 -1.59 17.52 23.46
CA GLY A 125 -2.23 17.06 22.22
C GLY A 125 -1.94 15.60 21.88
N GLU A 126 -2.66 15.11 20.88
CA GLU A 126 -2.55 13.72 20.41
C GLU A 126 -1.48 13.55 19.32
N VAL A 127 -0.87 12.38 19.31
CA VAL A 127 0.30 12.05 18.49
C VAL A 127 -0.01 10.82 17.64
N TYR A 128 0.36 10.87 16.36
CA TYR A 128 -0.03 9.87 15.34
C TYR A 128 1.18 9.26 14.60
N PHE A 129 2.31 9.13 15.28
CA PHE A 129 3.53 8.53 14.70
C PHE A 129 3.33 7.07 14.26
N ASP A 130 2.47 6.33 14.96
CA ASP A 130 2.09 4.96 14.63
C ASP A 130 1.40 4.87 13.26
N SER A 131 0.50 5.80 12.98
CA SER A 131 -0.21 5.91 11.71
C SER A 131 0.75 6.24 10.56
N VAL A 132 1.71 7.15 10.79
CA VAL A 132 2.74 7.50 9.81
C VAL A 132 3.64 6.30 9.48
N THR A 133 4.17 5.64 10.50
CA THR A 133 5.10 4.51 10.31
C THR A 133 4.41 3.29 9.70
N MET A 134 3.19 2.97 10.14
CA MET A 134 2.35 1.93 9.54
C MET A 134 2.11 2.18 8.06
N PHE A 135 1.69 3.41 7.73
CA PHE A 135 1.39 3.78 6.36
C PHE A 135 2.62 3.62 5.45
N VAL A 136 3.79 4.12 5.87
CA VAL A 136 5.04 3.99 5.10
C VAL A 136 5.47 2.53 4.94
N ALA A 137 5.36 1.71 5.99
CA ALA A 137 5.73 0.29 5.94
C ALA A 137 4.89 -0.50 4.92
N PHE A 138 3.56 -0.32 4.93
CA PHE A 138 2.69 -0.98 3.97
C PHE A 138 2.88 -0.47 2.53
N LEU A 139 3.04 0.84 2.35
CA LEU A 139 3.30 1.41 1.02
C LEU A 139 4.61 0.90 0.42
N LEU A 140 5.69 0.82 1.21
CA LEU A 140 6.97 0.29 0.74
C LEU A 140 6.90 -1.20 0.42
N THR A 141 6.11 -1.96 1.17
CA THR A 141 5.85 -3.38 0.87
C THR A 141 5.20 -3.54 -0.50
N ALA A 142 4.15 -2.77 -0.77
CA ALA A 142 3.48 -2.74 -2.06
C ALA A 142 4.46 -2.41 -3.20
N ARG A 143 5.26 -1.36 -3.04
CA ARG A 143 6.26 -0.94 -4.03
C ARG A 143 7.38 -1.96 -4.21
N TYR A 144 7.80 -2.64 -3.14
CA TYR A 144 8.84 -3.65 -3.21
C TYR A 144 8.35 -4.88 -3.98
N LEU A 145 7.10 -5.31 -3.75
CA LEU A 145 6.47 -6.37 -4.53
C LEU A 145 6.33 -5.97 -6.00
N GLU A 146 5.96 -4.72 -6.28
CA GLU A 146 5.96 -4.19 -7.65
C GLU A 146 7.36 -4.18 -8.29
N LEU A 147 8.40 -3.80 -7.55
CA LEU A 147 9.77 -3.83 -8.05
C LEU A 147 10.20 -5.25 -8.39
N CYS A 148 9.95 -6.20 -7.49
CA CYS A 148 10.27 -7.62 -7.72
C CYS A 148 9.54 -8.14 -8.96
N ALA A 149 8.27 -7.77 -9.13
CA ALA A 149 7.48 -8.12 -10.30
C ALA A 149 8.04 -7.56 -11.61
N ARG A 150 8.39 -6.27 -11.63
CA ARG A 150 8.99 -5.60 -12.79
C ARG A 150 10.36 -6.19 -13.15
N GLN A 151 11.15 -6.54 -12.14
CA GLN A 151 12.49 -7.08 -12.35
C GLN A 151 12.48 -8.56 -12.74
N ALA A 152 11.46 -9.32 -12.33
CA ALA A 152 11.29 -10.73 -12.71
C ALA A 152 10.99 -10.95 -14.21
N VAL A 153 10.84 -9.86 -14.99
CA VAL A 153 10.50 -9.87 -16.41
C VAL A 153 11.75 -10.18 -17.26
N GLY A 154 11.64 -11.17 -18.16
CA GLY A 154 12.65 -11.41 -19.18
C GLY A 154 12.57 -10.39 -20.33
N THR A 155 13.58 -10.35 -21.19
CA THR A 155 13.53 -9.55 -22.43
C THR A 155 12.73 -10.31 -23.51
N GLY A 156 11.74 -9.69 -24.15
CA GLY A 156 10.97 -10.31 -25.24
C GLY A 156 9.69 -9.57 -25.65
N ALA A 157 9.22 -9.80 -26.89
CA ALA A 157 8.03 -9.13 -27.46
C ALA A 157 6.75 -9.37 -26.64
N ALA A 158 6.58 -10.58 -26.09
CA ALA A 158 5.45 -10.92 -25.23
C ALA A 158 5.39 -10.08 -23.94
N HIS A 159 6.56 -9.79 -23.35
CA HIS A 159 6.66 -8.95 -22.16
C HIS A 159 6.41 -7.47 -22.47
N ALA A 160 6.82 -7.00 -23.65
CA ALA A 160 6.57 -5.62 -24.09
C ALA A 160 5.07 -5.34 -24.28
N LEU A 161 4.29 -6.29 -24.81
CA LEU A 161 2.84 -6.16 -24.96
C LEU A 161 2.14 -5.98 -23.61
N ILE A 162 2.52 -6.78 -22.61
CA ILE A 162 1.96 -6.67 -21.25
C ILE A 162 2.34 -5.32 -20.63
N GLU A 163 3.57 -4.84 -20.84
CA GLU A 163 4.02 -3.57 -20.27
C GLU A 163 3.30 -2.36 -20.91
N GLN A 164 3.09 -2.37 -22.23
CA GLN A 164 2.28 -1.33 -22.91
C GLN A 164 0.85 -1.29 -22.37
N PHE A 165 0.23 -2.46 -22.22
CA PHE A 165 -1.10 -2.57 -21.64
C PHE A 165 -1.11 -2.06 -20.19
N ARG A 166 -0.12 -2.44 -19.39
CA ARG A 166 0.05 -2.01 -18.01
C ARG A 166 0.12 -0.49 -17.87
N VAL A 167 0.90 0.21 -18.70
CA VAL A 167 0.99 1.67 -18.66
C VAL A 167 -0.39 2.32 -18.84
N SER A 168 -1.20 1.81 -19.78
CA SER A 168 -2.54 2.36 -20.06
C SER A 168 -3.52 2.14 -18.89
N VAL A 169 -3.50 0.95 -18.28
CA VAL A 169 -4.40 0.60 -17.18
C VAL A 169 -3.95 1.25 -15.87
N SER A 170 -2.65 1.27 -15.59
CA SER A 170 -2.08 1.96 -14.43
C SER A 170 -2.42 3.44 -14.43
N ARG A 171 -2.38 4.15 -15.58
CA ARG A 171 -2.75 5.57 -15.61
C ARG A 171 -4.19 5.82 -15.14
N ARG A 172 -5.15 5.01 -15.60
CA ARG A 172 -6.55 5.12 -15.18
C ARG A 172 -6.74 4.74 -13.71
N ALA A 173 -6.05 3.69 -13.25
CA ALA A 173 -6.07 3.27 -11.86
C ALA A 173 -5.51 4.36 -10.93
N ASP A 174 -4.38 4.97 -11.30
CA ASP A 174 -3.74 6.06 -10.55
C ASP A 174 -4.64 7.29 -10.46
N GLN A 175 -5.32 7.66 -11.55
CA GLN A 175 -6.27 8.79 -11.55
C GLN A 175 -7.48 8.53 -10.65
N LEU A 176 -8.04 7.32 -10.72
CA LEU A 176 -9.16 6.94 -9.86
C LEU A 176 -8.74 6.92 -8.39
N ALA A 177 -7.59 6.31 -8.08
CA ALA A 177 -7.05 6.27 -6.72
C ALA A 177 -6.76 7.69 -6.20
N PHE A 178 -6.20 8.57 -7.02
CA PHE A 178 -5.95 9.97 -6.63
C PHE A 178 -7.24 10.69 -6.22
N TRP A 179 -8.26 10.68 -7.10
CA TRP A 179 -9.53 11.34 -6.78
C TRP A 179 -10.24 10.71 -5.59
N PHE A 180 -10.17 9.38 -5.46
CA PHE A 180 -10.66 8.67 -4.29
C PHE A 180 -10.00 9.19 -3.00
N VAL A 181 -8.67 9.29 -2.97
CA VAL A 181 -7.94 9.81 -1.79
C VAL A 181 -8.32 11.25 -1.49
N VAL A 182 -8.36 12.12 -2.51
CA VAL A 182 -8.73 13.53 -2.32
C VAL A 182 -10.12 13.67 -1.72
N ILE A 183 -11.10 12.94 -2.26
CA ILE A 183 -12.48 12.94 -1.75
C ILE A 183 -12.52 12.40 -0.31
N GLN A 184 -11.81 11.30 -0.03
CA GLN A 184 -11.80 10.68 1.28
C GLN A 184 -11.14 11.56 2.35
N LEU A 185 -10.06 12.26 2.00
CA LEU A 185 -9.42 13.22 2.89
C LEU A 185 -10.37 14.39 3.20
N ALA A 186 -11.00 14.95 2.17
CA ALA A 186 -11.99 16.03 2.36
C ALA A 186 -13.15 15.56 3.26
N LEU A 187 -13.64 14.34 3.03
CA LEU A 187 -14.68 13.73 3.85
C LEU A 187 -14.23 13.51 5.30
N ALA A 188 -12.98 13.08 5.53
CA ALA A 188 -12.44 12.87 6.87
C ALA A 188 -12.43 14.17 7.70
N PHE A 189 -11.98 15.28 7.09
CA PHE A 189 -12.01 16.59 7.76
C PHE A 189 -13.44 17.10 7.98
N LEU A 190 -14.33 16.91 7.00
CA LEU A 190 -15.71 17.35 7.11
C LEU A 190 -16.46 16.58 8.21
N VAL A 191 -16.34 15.25 8.23
CA VAL A 191 -16.98 14.40 9.25
C VAL A 191 -16.35 14.65 10.62
N GLY A 192 -15.02 14.81 10.69
CA GLY A 192 -14.33 15.20 11.92
C GLY A 192 -14.83 16.52 12.49
N ALA A 193 -15.02 17.54 11.65
CA ALA A 193 -15.56 18.83 12.04
C ALA A 193 -17.02 18.72 12.54
N VAL A 194 -17.85 17.92 11.87
CA VAL A 194 -19.23 17.63 12.31
C VAL A 194 -19.21 17.00 13.70
N TRP A 195 -18.45 15.93 13.90
CA TRP A 195 -18.35 15.28 15.21
C TRP A 195 -17.77 16.20 16.28
N TYR A 196 -16.85 17.11 15.93
CA TYR A 196 -16.30 18.08 16.88
C TYR A 196 -17.38 19.00 17.46
N VAL A 197 -18.38 19.38 16.65
CA VAL A 197 -19.50 20.22 17.09
C VAL A 197 -20.52 19.44 17.92
N TYR A 198 -20.81 18.18 17.58
CA TYR A 198 -21.87 17.40 18.24
C TYR A 198 -21.41 16.55 19.43
N ALA A 199 -20.23 15.92 19.34
CA ALA A 199 -19.69 15.02 20.35
C ALA A 199 -18.15 14.98 20.26
N PRO A 200 -17.45 15.97 20.85
CA PRO A 200 -16.01 16.18 20.67
C PRO A 200 -15.17 14.96 21.11
N GLN A 201 -15.67 14.15 22.06
CA GLN A 201 -15.01 12.94 22.52
C GLN A 201 -14.81 11.87 21.43
N HIS A 202 -15.63 11.85 20.37
CA HIS A 202 -15.52 10.87 19.28
C HIS A 202 -14.87 11.44 18.01
N ALA A 203 -14.79 12.78 17.89
CA ALA A 203 -14.35 13.46 16.68
C ALA A 203 -12.97 13.01 16.21
N ILE A 204 -12.04 12.89 17.14
CA ILE A 204 -10.66 12.51 16.84
C ILE A 204 -10.61 11.06 16.35
N ALA A 205 -11.22 10.12 17.09
CA ALA A 205 -11.22 8.71 16.73
C ALA A 205 -11.87 8.46 15.35
N VAL A 206 -12.99 9.13 15.05
CA VAL A 206 -13.68 9.05 13.75
C VAL A 206 -12.83 9.62 12.63
N MET A 207 -12.25 10.82 12.83
CA MET A 207 -11.40 11.46 11.84
C MET A 207 -10.18 10.60 11.52
N VAL A 208 -9.50 10.08 12.54
CA VAL A 208 -8.33 9.21 12.39
C VAL A 208 -8.70 7.92 11.66
N ALA A 209 -9.83 7.28 11.99
CA ALA A 209 -10.29 6.10 11.28
C ALA A 209 -10.51 6.38 9.78
N LEU A 210 -11.14 7.52 9.43
CA LEU A 210 -11.35 7.93 8.04
C LEU A 210 -10.03 8.27 7.33
N LEU A 211 -9.09 8.92 8.01
CA LEU A 211 -7.75 9.19 7.50
C LEU A 211 -6.97 7.90 7.23
N VAL A 212 -7.02 6.92 8.13
CA VAL A 212 -6.41 5.60 7.93
C VAL A 212 -7.04 4.89 6.73
N MET A 213 -8.37 4.94 6.59
CA MET A 213 -9.07 4.40 5.41
C MET A 213 -8.76 5.14 4.11
N SER A 214 -8.19 6.35 4.17
CA SER A 214 -7.77 7.06 2.96
C SER A 214 -6.58 6.38 2.27
N CYS A 215 -5.86 5.44 2.90
CA CYS A 215 -4.78 4.74 2.18
C CYS A 215 -5.36 3.90 1.03
N PRO A 216 -5.10 4.23 -0.24
CA PRO A 216 -5.59 3.44 -1.36
C PRO A 216 -4.61 2.28 -1.65
N CYS A 217 -4.00 1.71 -0.60
CA CYS A 217 -2.93 0.71 -0.64
C CYS A 217 -3.28 -0.45 -1.60
N ALA A 218 -4.51 -0.97 -1.50
CA ALA A 218 -5.01 -2.05 -2.35
C ALA A 218 -5.31 -1.59 -3.80
N MET A 219 -5.74 -0.35 -4.02
CA MET A 219 -5.98 0.21 -5.36
C MET A 219 -4.66 0.39 -6.12
N ALA A 220 -3.63 0.87 -5.43
CA ALA A 220 -2.28 1.05 -5.97
C ALA A 220 -1.67 -0.29 -6.42
N MET A 221 -1.93 -1.36 -5.67
CA MET A 221 -1.46 -2.71 -5.99
C MET A 221 -2.30 -3.45 -7.03
N ALA A 222 -3.49 -2.95 -7.39
CA ALA A 222 -4.43 -3.68 -8.24
C ALA A 222 -3.85 -4.04 -9.63
N VAL A 223 -3.18 -3.08 -10.28
CA VAL A 223 -2.55 -3.29 -11.60
C VAL A 223 -1.19 -3.98 -11.47
N PRO A 224 -0.25 -3.52 -10.62
CA PRO A 224 1.08 -4.12 -10.55
C PRO A 224 1.06 -5.60 -10.15
N THR A 225 0.19 -6.00 -9.21
CA THR A 225 0.13 -7.42 -8.78
C THR A 225 -0.45 -8.34 -9.85
N ALA A 226 -1.44 -7.86 -10.62
CA ALA A 226 -2.02 -8.63 -11.73
C ALA A 226 -1.00 -8.81 -12.87
N VAL A 227 -0.26 -7.75 -13.19
CA VAL A 227 0.81 -7.76 -14.20
C VAL A 227 1.98 -8.63 -13.75
N ALA A 228 2.35 -8.58 -12.46
CA ALA A 228 3.31 -9.50 -11.86
C ALA A 228 2.93 -10.97 -12.08
N ALA A 229 1.66 -11.31 -11.83
CA ALA A 229 1.13 -12.65 -12.04
C ALA A 229 1.20 -13.05 -13.52
N ALA A 230 0.95 -12.12 -14.44
CA ALA A 230 1.05 -12.35 -15.87
C ALA A 230 2.50 -12.63 -16.32
N HIS A 231 3.46 -11.84 -15.86
CA HIS A 231 4.88 -12.11 -16.13
C HIS A 231 5.33 -13.44 -15.55
N ALA A 232 4.93 -13.77 -14.33
CA ALA A 232 5.21 -15.07 -13.73
C ALA A 232 4.60 -16.23 -14.57
N THR A 233 3.41 -16.03 -15.14
CA THR A 233 2.80 -17.00 -16.06
C THR A 233 3.61 -17.18 -17.35
N LEU A 234 4.08 -16.10 -17.98
CA LEU A 234 4.92 -16.18 -19.18
C LEU A 234 6.24 -16.91 -18.89
N SER A 235 6.90 -16.56 -17.77
CA SER A 235 8.13 -17.23 -17.35
C SER A 235 7.92 -18.72 -17.06
N ALA A 236 6.74 -19.12 -16.59
CA ALA A 236 6.36 -20.52 -16.40
C ALA A 236 5.97 -21.24 -17.70
N ARG A 237 5.73 -20.51 -18.80
CA ARG A 237 5.26 -21.02 -20.10
C ARG A 237 6.11 -20.48 -21.26
N PRO A 238 7.39 -20.87 -21.39
CA PRO A 238 8.30 -20.33 -22.41
C PRO A 238 7.90 -20.61 -23.87
N ALA A 239 6.99 -21.56 -24.12
CA ALA A 239 6.45 -21.88 -25.46
C ALA A 239 5.05 -21.28 -25.72
N SER A 240 4.69 -20.18 -25.06
CA SER A 240 3.41 -19.50 -25.28
C SER A 240 3.30 -18.88 -26.68
N THR A 241 2.20 -19.14 -27.38
CA THR A 241 1.91 -18.54 -28.68
C THR A 241 1.48 -17.07 -28.55
N ASP A 242 1.54 -16.28 -29.62
CA ASP A 242 1.07 -14.88 -29.59
C ASP A 242 -0.39 -14.74 -29.13
N LEU A 243 -1.24 -15.70 -29.51
CA LEU A 243 -2.64 -15.76 -29.05
C LEU A 243 -2.75 -15.99 -27.54
N ASP A 244 -1.87 -16.80 -26.95
CA ASP A 244 -1.83 -17.02 -25.50
C ASP A 244 -1.40 -15.74 -24.76
N VAL A 245 -0.45 -15.01 -25.32
CA VAL A 245 0.02 -13.72 -24.74
C VAL A 245 -1.10 -12.68 -24.78
N VAL A 246 -1.85 -12.59 -25.88
CA VAL A 246 -3.01 -11.69 -26.00
C VAL A 246 -4.10 -12.07 -24.98
N ARG A 247 -4.46 -13.36 -24.88
CA ARG A 247 -5.44 -13.85 -23.89
C ARG A 247 -5.01 -13.58 -22.46
N LEU A 248 -3.72 -13.78 -22.15
CA LEU A 248 -3.15 -13.49 -20.85
C LEU A 248 -3.21 -11.98 -20.54
N THR A 249 -2.92 -11.14 -21.52
CA THR A 249 -3.01 -9.67 -21.38
C THR A 249 -4.45 -9.23 -21.10
N GLN A 250 -5.43 -9.78 -21.83
CA GLN A 250 -6.85 -9.50 -21.58
C GLN A 250 -7.31 -9.99 -20.20
N ALA A 251 -6.89 -11.20 -19.79
CA ALA A 251 -7.19 -11.74 -18.47
C ALA A 251 -6.56 -10.88 -17.35
N THR A 252 -5.35 -10.39 -17.56
CA THR A 252 -4.64 -9.46 -16.67
C THR A 252 -5.45 -8.18 -16.50
N GLY A 253 -5.91 -7.59 -17.61
CA GLY A 253 -6.78 -6.41 -17.58
C GLY A 253 -8.08 -6.62 -16.82
N LYS A 254 -8.73 -7.77 -17.01
CA LYS A 254 -9.94 -8.12 -16.26
C LYS A 254 -9.67 -8.21 -14.76
N VAL A 255 -8.60 -8.88 -14.36
CA VAL A 255 -8.21 -9.03 -12.95
C VAL A 255 -7.79 -7.70 -12.34
N SER A 256 -7.02 -6.87 -13.05
CA SER A 256 -6.66 -5.52 -12.60
C SER A 256 -7.90 -4.66 -12.32
N ARG A 257 -8.90 -4.68 -13.22
CA ARG A 257 -10.17 -3.96 -13.02
C ARG A 257 -10.97 -4.54 -11.86
N GLN A 258 -11.05 -5.86 -11.72
CA GLN A 258 -11.71 -6.51 -10.59
C GLN A 258 -11.08 -6.10 -9.27
N ASN A 259 -9.74 -6.15 -9.16
CA ASN A 259 -9.02 -5.74 -7.97
C ASN A 259 -9.27 -4.27 -7.63
N LEU A 260 -9.21 -3.38 -8.63
CA LEU A 260 -9.43 -1.96 -8.46
C LEU A 260 -10.85 -1.67 -7.97
N TYR A 261 -11.87 -2.15 -8.68
CA TYR A 261 -13.27 -1.87 -8.32
C TYR A 261 -13.69 -2.56 -7.04
N ALA A 262 -13.23 -3.79 -6.77
CA ALA A 262 -13.52 -4.46 -5.50
C ALA A 262 -12.91 -3.67 -4.32
N SER A 263 -11.71 -3.12 -4.49
CA SER A 263 -11.10 -2.26 -3.48
C SER A 263 -11.89 -0.97 -3.30
N VAL A 264 -12.29 -0.28 -4.37
CA VAL A 264 -13.14 0.93 -4.28
C VAL A 264 -14.45 0.65 -3.58
N ILE A 265 -15.17 -0.41 -3.97
CA ILE A 265 -16.44 -0.81 -3.35
C ILE A 265 -16.24 -1.08 -1.85
N TRP A 266 -15.21 -1.83 -1.49
CA TRP A 266 -14.90 -2.13 -0.09
C TRP A 266 -14.72 -0.86 0.75
N HIS A 267 -13.98 0.12 0.22
CA HIS A 267 -13.78 1.39 0.92
C HIS A 267 -15.06 2.21 1.00
N LEU A 268 -15.85 2.28 -0.07
CA LEU A 268 -17.12 2.99 -0.08
C LEU A 268 -18.13 2.39 0.91
N LEU A 269 -18.07 1.08 1.16
CA LEU A 269 -18.89 0.40 2.18
C LEU A 269 -18.39 0.68 3.61
N MET A 270 -17.08 0.71 3.82
CA MET A 270 -16.48 0.93 5.15
C MET A 270 -16.50 2.39 5.59
N THR A 271 -16.44 3.34 4.65
CA THR A 271 -16.44 4.78 4.93
C THR A 271 -17.65 5.27 5.73
N PRO A 272 -18.92 4.95 5.39
CA PRO A 272 -20.07 5.37 6.19
C PRO A 272 -20.06 4.73 7.59
N LEU A 273 -19.61 3.48 7.71
CA LEU A 273 -19.49 2.81 9.01
C LEU A 273 -18.46 3.51 9.90
N ALA A 274 -17.32 3.93 9.34
CA ALA A 274 -16.33 4.73 10.03
C ALA A 274 -16.86 6.13 10.38
N ALA A 275 -17.57 6.78 9.45
CA ALA A 275 -18.16 8.10 9.67
C ALA A 275 -19.22 8.11 10.79
N MET A 276 -19.91 6.99 11.01
CA MET A 276 -20.83 6.79 12.14
C MET A 276 -20.12 6.44 13.45
N GLY A 277 -18.78 6.31 13.47
CA GLY A 277 -18.01 5.93 14.65
C GLY A 277 -18.08 4.45 15.04
N LEU A 278 -18.58 3.59 14.15
CA LEU A 278 -18.66 2.14 14.39
C LEU A 278 -17.32 1.42 14.17
N ILE A 279 -16.39 2.06 13.47
CA ILE A 279 -15.09 1.47 13.13
C ILE A 279 -13.99 2.20 13.88
N ALA A 280 -13.39 1.49 14.82
CA ALA A 280 -12.19 1.94 15.50
C ALA A 280 -10.97 1.97 14.55
N PRO A 281 -9.95 2.82 14.80
CA PRO A 281 -8.76 2.94 13.96
C PRO A 281 -8.04 1.62 13.68
N TRP A 282 -7.92 0.75 14.70
CA TRP A 282 -7.27 -0.56 14.54
C TRP A 282 -8.05 -1.49 13.59
N LEU A 283 -9.39 -1.42 13.62
CA LEU A 283 -10.24 -2.21 12.74
C LEU A 283 -10.15 -1.69 11.29
N ALA A 284 -10.02 -0.38 11.11
CA ALA A 284 -9.71 0.21 9.81
C ALA A 284 -8.38 -0.32 9.26
N ALA A 285 -7.33 -0.40 10.09
CA ALA A 285 -6.03 -0.94 9.68
C ALA A 285 -6.11 -2.42 9.24
N ILE A 286 -6.82 -3.26 9.99
CA ILE A 286 -7.06 -4.67 9.60
C ILE A 286 -7.82 -4.75 8.28
N SER A 287 -8.85 -3.93 8.10
CA SER A 287 -9.63 -3.84 6.87
C SER A 287 -8.76 -3.50 5.65
N MET A 288 -7.81 -2.56 5.80
CA MET A 288 -6.85 -2.20 4.75
C MET A 288 -5.91 -3.36 4.38
N LEU A 289 -5.43 -4.09 5.38
CA LEU A 289 -4.59 -5.27 5.17
C LEU A 289 -5.36 -6.37 4.43
N LEU A 290 -6.60 -6.66 4.85
CA LEU A 290 -7.47 -7.65 4.22
C LEU A 290 -7.78 -7.31 2.77
N SER A 291 -8.08 -6.04 2.47
CA SER A 291 -8.30 -5.58 1.08
C SER A 291 -7.06 -5.80 0.21
N SER A 292 -5.88 -5.49 0.75
CA SER A 292 -4.59 -5.67 0.07
C SER A 292 -4.26 -7.14 -0.18
N LEU A 293 -4.51 -8.01 0.81
CA LEU A 293 -4.36 -9.46 0.70
C LEU A 293 -5.34 -10.06 -0.32
N ALA A 294 -6.59 -9.57 -0.36
CA ALA A 294 -7.59 -10.03 -1.33
C ALA A 294 -7.17 -9.71 -2.77
N VAL A 295 -6.63 -8.51 -3.00
CA VAL A 295 -6.05 -8.11 -4.31
C VAL A 295 -4.89 -9.03 -4.69
N ALA A 296 -3.96 -9.28 -3.76
CA ALA A 296 -2.83 -10.18 -4.00
C ALA A 296 -3.29 -11.62 -4.26
N ALA A 297 -4.28 -12.12 -3.52
CA ALA A 297 -4.84 -13.45 -3.69
C ALA A 297 -5.57 -13.63 -5.04
N ASN A 298 -6.31 -12.61 -5.50
CA ASN A 298 -6.97 -12.66 -6.81
C ASN A 298 -5.95 -12.61 -7.96
N SER A 299 -4.88 -11.82 -7.82
CA SER A 299 -3.74 -11.83 -8.74
C SER A 299 -3.01 -13.18 -8.72
N TRP A 300 -2.82 -13.81 -7.56
CA TRP A 300 -2.30 -15.18 -7.47
C TRP A 300 -3.23 -16.17 -8.20
N ARG A 301 -4.54 -16.06 -7.99
CA ARG A 301 -5.54 -16.93 -8.65
C ARG A 301 -5.41 -16.89 -10.18
N LEU A 302 -5.09 -15.75 -10.77
CA LEU A 302 -4.76 -15.63 -12.20
C LEU A 302 -3.56 -16.51 -12.56
N PHE A 303 -2.43 -16.35 -11.86
CA PHE A 303 -1.23 -17.15 -12.08
C PHE A 303 -1.50 -18.66 -11.95
N ARG A 304 -2.19 -19.09 -10.87
CA ARG A 304 -2.54 -20.50 -10.64
C ARG A 304 -3.43 -21.06 -11.75
N ARG A 305 -4.42 -20.30 -12.22
CA ARG A 305 -5.31 -20.75 -13.30
C ARG A 305 -4.56 -20.94 -14.60
N GLN A 306 -3.73 -19.97 -14.98
CA GLN A 306 -3.00 -20.01 -16.25
C GLN A 306 -1.86 -21.05 -16.28
N THR A 307 -1.30 -21.38 -15.12
CA THR A 307 -0.27 -22.43 -14.99
C THR A 307 -0.84 -23.84 -14.81
N ARG A 308 -2.06 -23.98 -14.26
CA ARG A 308 -2.76 -25.27 -14.15
C ARG A 308 -3.34 -25.78 -15.47
N VAL A 309 -3.64 -24.90 -16.42
CA VAL A 309 -4.07 -25.33 -17.76
C VAL A 309 -2.90 -26.07 -18.40
N ALA A 310 -2.99 -27.40 -18.45
CA ALA A 310 -2.02 -28.26 -19.13
C ALA A 310 -1.82 -27.73 -20.55
N PRO A 311 -0.60 -27.81 -21.12
CA PRO A 311 -0.45 -27.71 -22.56
C PRO A 311 -1.26 -28.86 -23.15
N THR A 312 -2.51 -28.60 -23.53
CA THR A 312 -3.37 -29.62 -24.09
C THR A 312 -2.86 -29.90 -25.49
N ALA A 313 -2.20 -31.06 -25.61
CA ALA A 313 -2.35 -31.99 -26.71
C ALA A 313 -2.55 -31.37 -28.10
N TRP A 314 -1.45 -31.03 -28.76
CA TRP A 314 -1.37 -31.22 -30.21
C TRP A 314 -0.69 -32.56 -30.47
N ARG A 315 -1.46 -33.65 -30.33
CA ARG A 315 -1.14 -34.87 -31.10
C ARG A 315 -1.67 -34.64 -32.52
N GLY A 316 -0.81 -34.82 -33.50
CA GLY A 316 -1.24 -35.09 -34.88
C GLY A 316 -0.50 -34.31 -35.95
N ALA A 317 0.77 -34.64 -36.19
CA ALA A 317 1.17 -34.91 -37.56
C ALA A 317 1.77 -36.33 -37.54
N PRO A 318 1.09 -37.36 -38.08
CA PRO A 318 1.78 -38.59 -38.42
C PRO A 318 2.88 -38.22 -39.41
N ALA A 319 4.09 -38.72 -39.19
CA ALA A 319 5.10 -38.77 -40.23
C ALA A 319 4.46 -39.48 -41.43
N GLN A 320 4.19 -38.73 -42.49
CA GLN A 320 3.80 -39.28 -43.78
C GLN A 320 5.08 -39.68 -44.50
N GLY A 321 5.15 -40.94 -44.94
CA GLY A 321 6.07 -41.41 -45.98
C GLY A 321 7.44 -41.83 -45.47
#